data_AF-E7GCQ0-F1
#
_entry.id   AF-E7GCQ0-F1
#
_cell.length_a   1.000
_cell.length_b   1.000
_cell.length_c   1.000
_cell.angle_alpha   90.00
_cell.angle_beta   90.00
_cell.angle_gamma   90.00
#
_symmetry.space_group_name_H-M   'P 1'
#
loop_
_entity.id
_entity.type
_entity.pdbx_description
1 polymer ?
#
loop_
_entity_poly.entity_id
_entity_poly.type
_entity_poly.pdbx_seq_one_letter_code
_entity_poly.pdbx_strand_id
1 'polypeptide(L)'
;MAKLDCGINDNGVTMLVKSSLRNNVPIVLGVFSNDILSNSGKNLFSLMNKKNFYFVPMYQDQYKKKPNSMIACHKKVSKTLKCALKHEQYQPFLLGYKEV
;
A
#
# COMPACT_ATOMS: atom_id res chain seq x y z
N MET A 1 4.37 -7.69 1.57
CA MET A 1 4.11 -7.06 0.25
C MET A 1 4.61 -7.93 -0.90
N ALA A 2 5.90 -8.30 -0.95
CA ALA A 2 6.46 -9.15 -2.03
C ALA A 2 5.62 -10.42 -2.32
N LYS A 3 5.20 -11.15 -1.28
CA LYS A 3 4.32 -12.33 -1.44
C LYS A 3 3.03 -12.03 -2.20
N LEU A 4 2.37 -10.90 -1.92
CA LEU A 4 1.15 -10.49 -2.63
C LEU A 4 1.46 -10.15 -4.08
N ASP A 5 2.59 -9.49 -4.34
CA ASP A 5 3.00 -9.14 -5.69
C ASP A 5 3.30 -10.40 -6.54
N CYS A 6 3.93 -11.41 -5.94
CA CYS A 6 4.17 -12.71 -6.57
C CYS A 6 2.94 -13.65 -6.57
N GLY A 7 1.81 -13.25 -6.00
CA GLY A 7 0.60 -14.10 -5.94
C GLY A 7 0.70 -15.30 -4.98
N ILE A 8 1.66 -15.29 -4.04
CA ILE A 8 1.86 -16.33 -3.03
C ILE A 8 0.75 -16.23 -1.97
N ASN A 9 0.05 -17.34 -1.73
CA ASN A 9 -1.11 -17.46 -0.83
C ASN A 9 -0.86 -18.47 0.31
N ASP A 10 0.28 -18.32 0.98
CA ASP A 10 0.79 -19.22 2.02
C ASP A 10 0.25 -18.96 3.44
N ASN A 11 -0.67 -18.01 3.61
CA ASN A 11 -1.29 -17.72 4.91
C ASN A 11 -2.71 -17.17 4.74
N GLY A 12 -3.45 -17.02 5.85
CA GLY A 12 -4.84 -16.58 5.84
C GLY A 12 -5.04 -15.20 5.20
N VAL A 13 -4.13 -14.25 5.43
CA VAL A 13 -4.24 -12.88 4.87
C VAL A 13 -4.00 -12.87 3.37
N THR A 14 -2.97 -13.59 2.89
CA THR A 14 -2.67 -13.68 1.47
C THR A 14 -3.75 -14.45 0.70
N MET A 15 -4.36 -15.47 1.30
CA MET A 15 -5.53 -16.15 0.76
C MET A 15 -6.78 -15.26 0.73
N LEU A 16 -7.02 -14.46 1.78
CA LEU A 16 -8.13 -13.51 1.83
C LEU A 16 -8.02 -12.46 0.73
N VAL A 17 -6.82 -11.92 0.49
CA VAL A 17 -6.58 -10.99 -0.63
C VAL A 17 -6.87 -11.67 -1.97
N LYS A 18 -6.35 -12.88 -2.19
CA LYS A 18 -6.57 -13.63 -3.44
C LYS A 18 -8.06 -13.91 -3.71
N SER A 19 -8.78 -14.37 -2.70
CA SER A 19 -10.23 -14.67 -2.81
C SER A 19 -11.08 -13.41 -2.99
N SER A 20 -10.70 -12.31 -2.34
CA SER A 20 -11.35 -11.00 -2.53
C SER A 20 -11.16 -10.46 -3.95
N LEU A 21 -9.96 -10.57 -4.51
CA LEU A 21 -9.66 -10.16 -5.89
C LEU A 21 -10.46 -10.95 -6.92
N ARG A 22 -10.72 -12.25 -6.68
CA ARG A 22 -11.59 -13.08 -7.52
C ARG A 22 -13.01 -12.50 -7.64
N ASN A 23 -13.48 -11.81 -6.60
CA ASN A 23 -14.80 -11.19 -6.52
C ASN A 23 -14.76 -9.69 -6.86
N ASN A 24 -13.68 -9.18 -7.46
CA ASN A 24 -13.47 -7.75 -7.75
C ASN A 24 -13.59 -6.82 -6.51
N VAL A 25 -13.38 -7.37 -5.31
CA VAL A 25 -13.43 -6.57 -4.08
C VAL A 25 -12.15 -5.73 -4.01
N PRO A 26 -12.25 -4.39 -3.86
CA PRO A 26 -11.10 -3.51 -3.75
C PRO A 26 -10.30 -3.78 -2.47
N ILE A 27 -8.98 -3.86 -2.59
CA ILE A 27 -8.04 -4.09 -1.50
C ILE A 27 -7.31 -2.78 -1.19
N VAL A 28 -7.41 -2.33 0.05
CA VAL A 28 -6.67 -1.16 0.54
C VAL A 28 -5.51 -1.60 1.42
N LEU A 29 -4.30 -1.20 1.04
CA LEU A 29 -3.07 -1.52 1.77
C LEU A 29 -2.50 -0.27 2.45
N GLY A 30 -2.34 -0.34 3.77
CA GLY A 30 -1.50 0.60 4.53
C GLY A 30 -0.12 -0.03 4.73
N VAL A 31 0.91 0.48 4.04
CA VAL A 31 2.25 -0.11 4.11
C VAL A 31 3.13 0.66 5.09
N PHE A 32 3.89 -0.11 5.87
CA PHE A 32 4.86 0.35 6.87
C PHE A 32 6.11 -0.49 6.65
N SER A 33 7.11 0.07 5.97
CA SER A 33 8.36 -0.66 5.72
C SER A 33 9.54 0.30 5.66
N ASN A 34 10.69 -0.18 6.11
CA ASN A 34 11.95 0.56 6.15
C ASN A 34 12.70 0.56 4.81
N ASP A 35 12.19 -0.15 3.80
CA ASP A 35 12.86 -0.43 2.52
C ASP A 35 12.00 -0.08 1.28
N ILE A 36 10.92 0.71 1.46
CA ILE A 36 10.02 1.12 0.36
C ILE A 36 10.74 1.88 -0.74
N LEU A 37 11.66 2.80 -0.40
CA LEU A 37 12.45 3.51 -1.41
C LEU A 37 13.65 2.69 -1.92
N SER A 38 13.67 1.38 -1.66
CA SER A 38 14.68 0.43 -2.13
C SER A 38 14.03 -0.82 -2.73
N ASN A 39 14.29 -2.01 -2.19
CA ASN A 39 13.83 -3.28 -2.76
C ASN A 39 12.30 -3.42 -2.77
N SER A 40 11.63 -3.00 -1.71
CA SER A 40 10.17 -3.12 -1.62
C SER A 40 9.42 -2.17 -2.55
N GLY A 41 10.06 -1.11 -3.06
CA GLY A 41 9.44 -0.17 -4.00
C GLY A 41 8.96 -0.82 -5.29
N LYS A 42 9.70 -1.80 -5.82
CA LYS A 42 9.30 -2.57 -7.00
C LYS A 42 7.94 -3.25 -6.80
N ASN A 43 7.77 -3.91 -5.65
CA ASN A 43 6.53 -4.60 -5.30
C ASN A 43 5.38 -3.59 -5.07
N LEU A 44 5.66 -2.44 -4.47
CA LEU A 44 4.67 -1.39 -4.25
C LEU A 44 4.10 -0.88 -5.59
N PHE A 45 4.97 -0.45 -6.50
CA PHE A 45 4.54 0.09 -7.79
C PHE A 45 3.95 -0.99 -8.71
N SER A 46 4.46 -2.22 -8.65
CA SER A 46 3.86 -3.36 -9.36
C SER A 46 2.43 -3.63 -8.89
N LEU A 47 2.19 -3.63 -7.57
CA LEU A 47 0.84 -3.76 -7.03
C LEU A 47 -0.05 -2.56 -7.37
N MET A 48 0.47 -1.32 -7.38
CA MET A 48 -0.29 -0.14 -7.82
C MET A 48 -0.77 -0.24 -9.26
N ASN A 49 -0.04 -0.95 -10.13
CA ASN A 49 -0.42 -1.18 -11.52
C ASN A 49 -1.47 -2.30 -11.68
N LYS A 50 -1.75 -3.08 -10.63
CA LYS A 50 -2.72 -4.17 -10.66
C LYS A 50 -4.12 -3.67 -10.31
N LYS A 51 -5.13 -4.22 -10.99
CA LYS A 51 -6.53 -3.91 -10.73
C LYS A 51 -6.90 -4.23 -9.27
N ASN A 52 -7.74 -3.37 -8.70
CA ASN A 52 -8.31 -3.49 -7.36
C ASN A 52 -7.31 -3.39 -6.20
N PHE A 53 -6.08 -2.95 -6.43
CA PHE A 53 -5.17 -2.57 -5.36
C PHE A 53 -5.13 -1.06 -5.18
N TYR A 54 -5.33 -0.61 -3.95
CA TYR A 54 -5.28 0.79 -3.56
C TYR A 54 -4.42 0.93 -2.31
N PHE A 55 -3.83 2.10 -2.14
CA PHE A 55 -2.85 2.35 -1.09
C PHE A 55 -3.24 3.55 -0.26
N VAL A 56 -3.08 3.41 1.04
CA VAL A 56 -3.19 4.55 1.95
C VAL A 56 -2.01 5.49 1.66
N PRO A 57 -2.24 6.79 1.43
CA PRO A 57 -1.17 7.76 1.18
C PRO A 57 -0.06 7.70 2.22
N MET A 58 1.17 7.92 1.80
CA MET A 58 2.36 7.62 2.59
C MET A 58 3.38 8.76 2.58
N TYR A 59 4.24 8.77 3.59
CA TYR A 59 5.33 9.74 3.78
C TYR A 59 6.55 9.06 4.40
N GLN A 60 7.73 9.67 4.27
CA GLN A 60 8.91 9.27 5.03
C GLN A 60 8.77 9.72 6.49
N ASP A 61 8.93 8.79 7.42
CA ASP A 61 8.78 9.07 8.86
C ASP A 61 10.05 9.64 9.48
N GLN A 62 11.22 9.06 9.20
CA GLN A 62 12.51 9.53 9.71
C GLN A 62 13.54 9.57 8.58
N TYR A 63 13.36 10.48 7.62
CA TYR A 63 14.18 10.52 6.41
C TYR A 63 15.71 10.61 6.67
N LYS A 64 16.15 11.21 7.78
CA LYS A 64 17.57 11.26 8.17
C LYS A 64 18.12 9.92 8.70
N LYS A 65 17.35 9.22 9.53
CA LYS A 65 17.80 7.99 10.21
C LYS A 65 17.45 6.73 9.41
N LYS A 66 16.35 6.76 8.67
CA LYS A 66 15.78 5.66 7.91
C LYS A 66 15.39 6.17 6.51
N PRO A 67 16.37 6.52 5.65
CA PRO A 67 16.09 7.18 4.37
C PRO A 67 15.18 6.37 3.46
N ASN A 68 15.24 5.03 3.53
CA ASN A 68 14.40 4.17 2.69
C ASN A 68 13.00 3.87 3.26
N SER A 69 12.71 4.38 4.47
CA SER A 69 11.49 4.10 5.21
C SER A 69 10.34 4.98 4.77
N MET A 70 9.18 4.36 4.56
CA MET A 70 7.92 5.05 4.35
C MET A 70 6.81 4.38 5.14
N ILE A 71 5.90 5.20 5.66
CA ILE A 71 4.74 4.75 6.42
C ILE A 71 3.46 5.35 5.86
N ALA A 72 2.38 4.58 5.93
CA ALA A 72 1.05 5.04 5.60
C ALA A 72 0.50 6.04 6.63
N CYS A 73 -0.23 7.04 6.13
CA CYS A 73 -0.92 8.03 6.95
C CYS A 73 -2.25 7.47 7.47
N HIS A 74 -2.26 6.99 8.72
CA HIS A 74 -3.44 6.40 9.37
C HIS A 74 -4.70 7.28 9.28
N LYS A 75 -4.53 8.62 9.35
CA LYS A 75 -5.64 9.59 9.23
C LYS A 75 -6.37 9.53 7.88
N LYS A 76 -5.76 8.94 6.85
CA LYS A 76 -6.31 8.87 5.49
C LYS A 76 -6.96 7.53 5.15
N VAL A 77 -6.90 6.51 6.03
CA VAL A 77 -7.45 5.16 5.76
C VAL A 77 -8.92 5.21 5.37
N SER A 78 -9.77 5.87 6.16
CA SER A 78 -11.21 5.96 5.87
C SER A 78 -11.50 6.64 4.52
N LYS A 79 -10.73 7.68 4.18
CA LYS A 79 -10.86 8.36 2.88
C LYS A 79 -10.41 7.46 1.73
N THR A 80 -9.30 6.73 1.91
CA THR A 80 -8.82 5.75 0.92
C THR A 80 -9.83 4.63 0.69
N LEU A 81 -10.47 4.11 1.74
CA LEU A 81 -11.53 3.11 1.60
C LEU A 81 -12.71 3.63 0.78
N LYS A 82 -13.16 4.87 1.03
CA LYS A 82 -14.26 5.48 0.27
C LYS A 82 -13.94 5.64 -1.23
N CYS A 83 -12.71 6.02 -1.58
CA CYS A 83 -12.27 6.08 -2.98
C CYS A 83 -12.11 4.68 -3.60
N ALA A 84 -11.57 3.72 -2.85
CA ALA A 84 -11.38 2.35 -3.31
C ALA A 84 -12.72 1.67 -3.66
N LEU A 85 -13.80 1.97 -2.92
CA LEU A 85 -15.16 1.53 -3.27
C LEU A 85 -15.68 2.10 -4.61
N LYS A 86 -15.12 3.22 -5.07
CA LYS A 86 -15.38 3.80 -6.39
C LYS A 86 -14.36 3.36 -7.44
N HIS A 87 -13.50 2.40 -7.10
CA HIS A 87 -12.34 1.97 -7.88
C HIS A 87 -11.34 3.08 -8.21
N GLU A 88 -11.17 4.04 -7.27
CA GLU A 88 -10.25 5.16 -7.41
C GLU A 88 -9.16 5.12 -6.33
N GLN A 89 -7.93 5.45 -6.72
CA GLN A 89 -6.84 5.70 -5.77
C GLN A 89 -7.00 7.09 -5.14
N TYR A 90 -7.04 7.16 -3.81
CA TYR A 90 -7.09 8.43 -3.10
C TYR A 90 -5.83 9.28 -3.36
N GLN A 91 -6.03 10.56 -3.67
CA GLN A 91 -4.98 11.54 -3.93
C GLN A 91 -4.98 12.70 -2.91
N PRO A 92 -3.83 13.35 -2.66
CA PRO A 92 -2.49 12.97 -3.12
C PRO A 92 -1.99 11.70 -2.42
N PHE A 93 -1.31 10.83 -3.17
CA PHE A 93 -0.75 9.57 -2.66
C PHE A 93 0.58 9.76 -1.90
N LEU A 94 1.55 10.49 -2.48
CA LEU A 94 2.82 10.82 -1.83
C LEU A 94 2.70 12.14 -1.07
N LEU A 95 3.01 12.13 0.23
CA LEU A 95 2.83 13.30 1.10
C LEU A 95 4.15 13.99 1.50
N GLY A 96 5.28 13.53 0.98
CA GLY A 96 6.61 14.02 1.35
C GLY A 96 7.15 13.32 2.60
N TYR A 97 7.53 14.10 3.61
CA TYR A 97 8.05 13.61 4.88
C TYR A 97 7.29 14.25 6.04
N LYS A 98 7.29 13.59 7.19
CA LYS A 98 6.80 14.19 8.42
C LYS A 98 7.97 14.89 9.12
N GLU A 99 7.85 16.18 9.34
CA GLU A 99 8.71 16.86 10.31
C GLU A 99 8.41 16.25 11.69
N VAL A 100 9.43 15.62 12.26
CA VAL A 100 9.40 15.06 13.62
C VAL A 100 9.98 16.10 14.55
#